data_AF-A0A0F9V5H3-F1
#
_entry.id   AF-A0A0F9V5H3-F1
#
_cell.length_a   1.000
_cell.length_b   1.000
_cell.length_c   1.000
_cell.angle_alpha   90.00
_cell.angle_beta   90.00
_cell.angle_gamma   90.00
#
_symmetry.space_group_name_H-M   'P 1'
#
loop_
_entity.id
_entity.type
_entity.pdbx_description
1 polymer ?
#
loop_
_entity_poly.entity_id
_entity_poly.type
_entity_poly.pdbx_seq_one_letter_code
_entity_poly.pdbx_strand_id
1 'polypeptide(L)'
;MVKQAMEKWGRIDILVNNAGIARAGAIQNLRLKDFQMVMDTNLNGAFLYSREAFRVMKDTGGGRILNIGSISAETPRFGSVPYTTSKFGLQGMTRALAIEGREVGIMVSCLHPGNVHTDIWDKAPKAVVDEPKMAVADIARVAVLMLSMPKNATIIDATVLDPRQPFLGRG
;
A
#
# COMPACT_ATOMS: atom_id res chain seq x y z
N MET A 1 -4.96 -18.15 -1.73
CA MET A 1 -3.82 -17.99 -0.80
C MET A 1 -4.24 -17.98 0.67
N VAL A 2 -5.22 -17.18 1.14
CA VAL A 2 -5.66 -17.19 2.57
C VAL A 2 -6.03 -18.59 3.06
N LYS A 3 -6.90 -19.31 2.31
CA LYS A 3 -7.25 -20.70 2.61
C LYS A 3 -6.02 -21.61 2.74
N GLN A 4 -5.09 -21.54 1.80
CA GLN A 4 -3.85 -22.33 1.81
C GLN A 4 -2.95 -21.99 3.01
N ALA A 5 -2.87 -20.72 3.39
CA ALA A 5 -2.11 -20.30 4.57
C ALA A 5 -2.75 -20.84 5.86
N MET A 6 -4.08 -20.79 5.97
CA MET A 6 -4.81 -21.38 7.08
C MET A 6 -4.67 -22.91 7.13
N GLU A 7 -4.76 -23.60 5.99
CA GLU A 7 -4.55 -25.05 5.92
C GLU A 7 -3.14 -25.45 6.34
N LYS A 8 -2.13 -24.65 5.99
CA LYS A 8 -0.73 -24.95 6.29
C LYS A 8 -0.33 -24.57 7.72
N TRP A 9 -0.80 -23.43 8.23
CA TRP A 9 -0.29 -22.82 9.47
C TRP A 9 -1.35 -22.66 10.57
N GLY A 10 -2.64 -22.86 10.27
CA GLY A 10 -3.75 -22.74 11.22
C GLY A 10 -4.09 -21.31 11.64
N ARG A 11 -3.28 -20.31 11.27
CA ARG A 11 -3.48 -18.90 11.62
C ARG A 11 -2.80 -17.98 10.59
N ILE A 12 -3.24 -16.72 10.57
CA ILE A 12 -2.55 -15.63 9.87
C ILE A 12 -2.40 -14.47 10.85
N ASP A 13 -1.16 -14.13 11.19
CA ASP A 13 -0.86 -13.02 12.10
C ASP A 13 -0.71 -11.69 11.37
N ILE A 14 -0.17 -11.74 10.15
CA ILE A 14 0.20 -10.57 9.35
C ILE A 14 -0.26 -10.78 7.91
N LEU A 15 -0.94 -9.77 7.35
CA LEU A 15 -1.15 -9.60 5.92
C LEU A 15 -0.40 -8.35 5.46
N VAL A 16 0.38 -8.46 4.39
CA VAL A 16 0.98 -7.30 3.71
C VAL A 16 0.41 -7.18 2.30
N ASN A 17 -0.45 -6.18 2.08
CA ASN A 17 -0.94 -5.85 0.75
C ASN A 17 0.09 -4.99 0.01
N ASN A 18 1.07 -5.66 -0.60
CA ASN A 18 2.15 -5.04 -1.38
C ASN A 18 1.92 -5.06 -2.89
N ALA A 19 1.18 -6.03 -3.41
CA ALA A 19 0.97 -6.18 -4.85
C ALA A 19 0.40 -4.89 -5.44
N GLY A 20 1.04 -4.38 -6.49
CA GLY A 20 0.64 -3.13 -7.12
C GLY A 20 1.34 -2.90 -8.45
N ILE A 21 0.68 -2.14 -9.32
CA ILE A 21 1.19 -1.72 -10.63
C ILE A 21 0.95 -0.24 -10.84
N ALA A 22 1.72 0.35 -11.75
CA ALA A 22 1.51 1.69 -12.26
C ALA A 22 1.21 1.66 -13.77
N ARG A 23 0.28 2.52 -14.19
CA ARG A 23 0.06 2.91 -15.58
C ARG A 23 -0.02 4.42 -15.62
N ALA A 24 0.79 5.03 -16.49
CA ALA A 24 0.86 6.46 -16.66
C ALA A 24 0.32 6.85 -18.04
N GLY A 25 -0.29 8.03 -18.13
CA GLY A 25 -0.78 8.59 -19.38
C GLY A 25 -1.62 9.84 -19.13
N ALA A 26 -1.60 10.77 -20.08
CA ALA A 26 -2.51 11.92 -20.06
C ALA A 26 -3.96 11.43 -20.08
N ILE A 27 -4.85 12.05 -19.30
CA ILE A 27 -6.21 11.55 -19.08
C ILE A 27 -7.01 11.37 -20.38
N GLN A 28 -6.82 12.26 -21.36
CA GLN A 28 -7.48 12.21 -22.66
C GLN A 28 -7.04 11.01 -23.54
N ASN A 29 -5.90 10.39 -23.23
CA ASN A 29 -5.35 9.25 -23.96
C ASN A 29 -5.36 7.95 -23.13
N LEU A 30 -5.86 8.02 -21.89
CA LEU A 30 -5.85 6.89 -20.97
C LEU A 30 -6.98 5.92 -21.31
N ARG A 31 -6.62 4.67 -21.60
CA ARG A 31 -7.61 3.63 -21.89
C ARG A 31 -8.29 3.18 -20.60
N LEU A 32 -9.61 2.98 -20.63
CA LEU A 32 -10.37 2.44 -19.51
C LEU A 32 -9.78 1.11 -18.98
N LYS A 33 -9.30 0.24 -19.87
CA LYS A 33 -8.66 -1.03 -19.50
C LYS A 33 -7.42 -0.84 -18.61
N ASP A 34 -6.62 0.19 -18.87
CA ASP A 34 -5.43 0.48 -18.06
C ASP A 34 -5.83 1.03 -16.68
N PHE A 35 -6.85 1.87 -16.62
CA PHE A 35 -7.42 2.33 -15.36
C PHE A 35 -7.94 1.16 -14.52
N GLN A 36 -8.77 0.30 -15.13
CA GLN A 36 -9.35 -0.85 -14.46
C GLN A 36 -8.30 -1.82 -13.95
N MET A 37 -7.25 -2.11 -14.75
CA MET A 37 -6.17 -3.01 -14.34
C MET A 37 -5.44 -2.50 -13.08
N VAL A 38 -5.22 -1.18 -12.98
CA VAL A 38 -4.60 -0.56 -11.80
C VAL A 38 -5.53 -0.64 -10.59
N MET A 39 -6.82 -0.34 -10.76
CA MET A 39 -7.80 -0.44 -9.67
C MET A 39 -7.96 -1.88 -9.17
N ASP A 40 -8.04 -2.85 -10.09
CA ASP A 40 -8.19 -4.26 -9.76
C ASP A 40 -7.01 -4.80 -8.96
N THR A 41 -5.79 -4.40 -9.34
CA THR A 41 -4.58 -4.86 -8.66
C THR A 41 -4.38 -4.13 -7.34
N ASN A 42 -4.36 -2.79 -7.37
CA ASN A 42 -3.88 -1.97 -6.25
C ASN A 42 -4.94 -1.80 -5.15
N LEU A 43 -6.23 -1.82 -5.52
CA LEU A 43 -7.33 -1.58 -4.58
C LEU A 43 -8.19 -2.82 -4.39
N ASN A 44 -8.80 -3.37 -5.45
CA ASN A 44 -9.72 -4.50 -5.32
C ASN A 44 -9.00 -5.74 -4.79
N GLY A 45 -7.77 -6.00 -5.24
CA GLY A 45 -6.92 -7.07 -4.71
C GLY A 45 -6.68 -6.92 -3.20
N ALA A 46 -6.26 -5.73 -2.76
CA ALA A 46 -6.05 -5.42 -1.34
C ALA A 46 -7.35 -5.55 -0.52
N PHE A 47 -8.48 -5.13 -1.08
CA PHE A 47 -9.80 -5.30 -0.46
C PHE A 47 -10.14 -6.78 -0.26
N LEU A 48 -10.01 -7.60 -1.31
CA LEU A 48 -10.32 -9.02 -1.26
C LEU A 48 -9.45 -9.76 -0.24
N TYR A 49 -8.15 -9.50 -0.23
CA TYR A 49 -7.24 -10.10 0.75
C TYR A 49 -7.53 -9.64 2.18
N SER A 50 -7.80 -8.35 2.38
CA SER A 50 -8.16 -7.82 3.69
C SER A 50 -9.47 -8.44 4.19
N ARG A 51 -10.50 -8.54 3.34
CA ARG A 51 -11.78 -9.17 3.70
C ARG A 51 -11.60 -10.62 4.17
N GLU A 52 -10.86 -11.43 3.41
CA GLU A 52 -10.63 -12.82 3.81
C GLU A 52 -9.71 -12.94 5.04
N ALA A 53 -8.73 -12.05 5.20
CA ALA A 53 -7.91 -12.00 6.41
C ALA A 53 -8.74 -11.64 7.65
N PHE A 54 -9.63 -10.65 7.56
CA PHE A 54 -10.55 -10.28 8.64
C PHE A 54 -11.42 -11.45 9.10
N ARG A 55 -11.92 -12.26 8.16
CA ARG A 55 -12.75 -13.42 8.47
C ARG A 55 -12.05 -14.45 9.33
N VAL A 56 -10.74 -14.68 9.12
CA VAL A 56 -9.97 -15.71 9.83
C VAL A 56 -9.25 -15.14 11.06
N MET A 57 -8.70 -13.92 10.96
CA MET A 57 -7.95 -13.28 12.05
C MET A 57 -8.82 -13.04 13.29
N LYS A 58 -10.09 -12.65 13.09
CA LYS A 58 -11.01 -12.40 14.21
C LYS A 58 -11.19 -13.63 15.10
N ASP A 59 -11.15 -14.83 14.51
CA ASP A 59 -11.34 -16.09 15.23
C ASP A 59 -10.04 -16.58 15.90
N THR A 60 -8.89 -16.02 15.52
CA THR A 60 -7.56 -16.36 16.05
C THR A 60 -6.97 -15.29 16.98
N GLY A 61 -7.79 -14.35 17.47
CA GLY A 61 -7.38 -13.32 18.42
C GLY A 61 -6.78 -12.05 17.80
N GLY A 62 -7.12 -11.77 16.54
CA GLY A 62 -6.72 -10.56 15.82
C GLY A 62 -5.46 -10.73 14.98
N GLY A 63 -4.89 -9.61 14.56
CA GLY A 63 -3.73 -9.59 13.65
C GLY A 63 -3.34 -8.19 13.19
N ARG A 64 -2.43 -8.13 12.23
CA ARG A 64 -1.99 -6.86 11.60
C ARG A 64 -2.14 -6.92 10.09
N ILE A 65 -2.65 -5.85 9.50
CA ILE A 65 -2.72 -5.66 8.05
C ILE A 65 -1.92 -4.41 7.71
N LEU A 66 -0.89 -4.56 6.89
CA LEU A 66 -0.09 -3.45 6.37
C LEU A 66 -0.38 -3.27 4.87
N ASN A 67 -0.91 -2.11 4.52
CA ASN A 67 -1.10 -1.71 3.13
C ASN A 67 0.13 -0.90 2.67
N ILE A 68 0.72 -1.28 1.55
CA ILE A 68 1.79 -0.48 0.93
C ILE A 68 1.11 0.59 0.05
N GLY A 69 0.97 1.77 0.63
CA GLY A 69 0.48 2.99 0.00
C GLY A 69 1.49 3.59 -0.98
N SER A 70 1.54 4.91 -1.00
CA SER A 70 2.43 5.73 -1.82
C SER A 70 2.29 7.18 -1.40
N ILE A 71 3.33 7.99 -1.57
CA ILE A 71 3.22 9.46 -1.52
C ILE A 71 2.26 10.02 -2.58
N SER A 72 1.93 9.23 -3.63
CA SER A 72 0.88 9.56 -4.60
C SER A 72 -0.54 9.51 -4.02
N ALA A 73 -0.71 9.04 -2.78
CA ALA A 73 -1.95 9.19 -2.00
C ALA A 73 -2.07 10.59 -1.34
N GLU A 74 -1.09 11.47 -1.56
CA GLU A 74 -1.08 12.84 -1.03
C GLU A 74 -0.81 13.84 -2.15
N THR A 75 0.27 13.62 -2.93
CA THR A 75 0.71 14.52 -4.00
C THR A 75 0.80 13.76 -5.33
N PRO A 76 -0.11 14.02 -6.28
CA PRO A 76 -0.12 13.32 -7.57
C PRO A 76 0.99 13.82 -8.51
N ARG A 77 1.32 13.00 -9.50
CA ARG A 77 2.17 13.40 -10.63
C ARG A 77 1.32 13.59 -11.88
N PHE A 78 1.86 14.31 -12.87
CA PHE A 78 1.23 14.37 -14.18
C PHE A 78 1.07 12.95 -14.75
N GLY A 79 -0.11 12.67 -15.29
CA GLY A 79 -0.42 11.39 -15.93
C GLY A 79 -0.56 10.20 -14.97
N SER A 80 -0.65 10.40 -13.66
CA SER A 80 -0.76 9.30 -12.68
C SER A 80 -2.18 8.97 -12.24
N VAL A 81 -3.23 9.40 -12.95
CA VAL A 81 -4.64 9.28 -12.51
C VAL A 81 -5.00 7.88 -11.98
N PRO A 82 -4.78 6.76 -12.70
CA PRO A 82 -5.10 5.43 -12.16
C PRO A 82 -4.37 5.13 -10.85
N TYR A 83 -3.06 5.40 -10.82
CA TYR A 83 -2.21 5.06 -9.70
C TYR A 83 -2.57 5.90 -8.48
N THR A 84 -2.66 7.22 -8.63
CA THR A 84 -3.11 8.16 -7.60
C THR A 84 -4.46 7.76 -7.05
N THR A 85 -5.48 7.57 -7.90
CA THR A 85 -6.83 7.19 -7.45
C THR A 85 -6.80 5.89 -6.66
N SER A 86 -6.05 4.88 -7.12
CA SER A 86 -5.93 3.61 -6.40
C SER A 86 -5.25 3.76 -5.03
N LYS A 87 -4.26 4.64 -4.90
CA LYS A 87 -3.50 4.85 -3.66
C LYS A 87 -4.25 5.71 -2.64
N PHE A 88 -5.00 6.73 -3.10
CA PHE A 88 -5.99 7.43 -2.27
C PHE A 88 -7.08 6.47 -1.79
N GLY A 89 -7.62 5.63 -2.69
CA GLY A 89 -8.61 4.61 -2.33
C GLY A 89 -8.08 3.60 -1.30
N LEU A 90 -6.83 3.16 -1.43
CA LEU A 90 -6.17 2.26 -0.48
C LEU A 90 -5.99 2.91 0.89
N GLN A 91 -5.65 4.21 0.94
CA GLN A 91 -5.56 4.95 2.20
C GLN A 91 -6.93 5.10 2.87
N GLY A 92 -7.97 5.47 2.11
CA GLY A 92 -9.34 5.54 2.61
C GLY A 92 -9.83 4.18 3.15
N MET A 93 -9.60 3.11 2.39
CA MET A 93 -9.90 1.74 2.80
C MET A 93 -9.14 1.35 4.07
N THR A 94 -7.87 1.73 4.20
CA THR A 94 -7.08 1.47 5.41
C THR A 94 -7.74 2.07 6.65
N ARG A 95 -8.19 3.32 6.57
CA ARG A 95 -8.84 4.02 7.69
C ARG A 95 -10.19 3.40 8.06
N ALA A 96 -10.98 3.02 7.07
CA ALA A 96 -12.25 2.32 7.30
C ALA A 96 -12.03 0.96 7.99
N LEU A 97 -11.12 0.13 7.47
CA LEU A 97 -10.79 -1.16 8.06
C LEU A 97 -10.16 -1.03 9.46
N ALA A 98 -9.37 0.02 9.71
CA ALA A 98 -8.80 0.28 11.03
C ALA A 98 -9.87 0.61 12.09
N ILE A 99 -11.04 1.12 11.69
CA ILE A 99 -12.18 1.32 12.59
C ILE A 99 -12.87 -0.01 12.87
N GLU A 100 -13.18 -0.78 11.83
CA GLU A 100 -13.83 -2.10 11.97
C GLU A 100 -12.96 -3.11 12.75
N GLY A 101 -11.65 -3.05 12.59
CA GLY A 101 -10.71 -3.97 13.23
C GLY A 101 -10.60 -3.84 14.74
N ARG A 102 -11.04 -2.70 15.34
CA ARG A 102 -10.91 -2.43 16.79
C ARG A 102 -11.59 -3.48 17.65
N GLU A 103 -12.81 -3.86 17.27
CA GLU A 103 -13.63 -4.80 18.03
C GLU A 103 -13.09 -6.23 18.00
N VAL A 104 -12.26 -6.55 17.00
CA VAL A 104 -11.76 -7.91 16.74
C VAL A 104 -10.25 -8.03 16.86
N GLY A 105 -9.58 -7.00 17.41
CA GLY A 105 -8.13 -7.00 17.65
C GLY A 105 -7.29 -6.96 16.37
N ILE A 106 -7.83 -6.44 15.26
CA ILE A 106 -7.10 -6.30 13.98
C ILE A 106 -6.64 -4.86 13.82
N MET A 107 -5.34 -4.67 13.71
CA MET A 107 -4.73 -3.36 13.46
C MET A 107 -4.39 -3.20 11.99
N VAL A 108 -4.90 -2.14 11.36
CA VAL A 108 -4.68 -1.87 9.93
C VAL A 108 -3.91 -0.57 9.78
N SER A 109 -2.87 -0.57 8.95
CA SER A 109 -1.96 0.57 8.79
C SER A 109 -1.51 0.73 7.34
N CYS A 110 -1.07 1.94 6.97
CA CYS A 110 -0.60 2.27 5.63
C CYS A 110 0.83 2.83 5.69
N LEU A 111 1.74 2.23 4.92
CA LEU A 111 3.08 2.74 4.71
C LEU A 111 3.13 3.44 3.35
N HIS A 112 3.60 4.68 3.30
CA HIS A 112 3.65 5.54 2.11
C HIS A 112 5.10 5.79 1.68
N PRO A 113 5.70 4.90 0.87
CA PRO A 113 7.02 5.16 0.29
C PRO A 113 6.98 6.29 -0.73
N GLY A 114 8.06 7.06 -0.74
CA GLY A 114 8.51 7.85 -1.89
C GLY A 114 9.05 6.97 -3.02
N ASN A 115 9.98 7.49 -3.82
CA ASN A 115 10.60 6.69 -4.87
C ASN A 115 11.53 5.62 -4.27
N VAL A 116 11.41 4.37 -4.73
CA VAL A 116 12.16 3.19 -4.24
C VAL A 116 12.70 2.42 -5.44
N HIS A 117 13.91 1.87 -5.39
CA HIS A 117 14.47 1.07 -6.49
C HIS A 117 13.72 -0.26 -6.70
N THR A 118 12.77 -0.30 -7.65
CA THR A 118 11.98 -1.49 -8.05
C THR A 118 11.65 -1.45 -9.54
N ASP A 119 11.13 -2.54 -10.09
CA ASP A 119 10.75 -2.64 -11.51
C ASP A 119 9.51 -1.80 -11.89
N ILE A 120 8.91 -1.07 -10.93
CA ILE A 120 7.75 -0.21 -11.20
C ILE A 120 8.08 0.95 -12.15
N TRP A 121 9.37 1.28 -12.30
CA TRP A 121 9.86 2.39 -13.11
C TRP A 121 10.09 2.05 -14.58
N ASP A 122 10.02 0.78 -14.98
CA ASP A 122 10.40 0.31 -16.33
C ASP A 122 9.68 1.05 -17.47
N LYS A 123 8.48 1.59 -17.19
CA LYS A 123 7.66 2.33 -18.14
C LYS A 123 7.43 3.79 -17.73
N ALA A 124 8.18 4.28 -16.74
CA ALA A 124 8.09 5.66 -16.27
C ALA A 124 8.89 6.61 -17.19
N PRO A 125 8.47 7.88 -17.31
CA PRO A 125 9.26 8.89 -18.02
C PRO A 125 10.64 9.06 -17.39
N LYS A 126 11.68 9.27 -18.21
CA LYS A 126 13.08 9.41 -17.75
C LYS A 126 13.24 10.44 -16.61
N ALA A 127 12.56 11.59 -16.71
CA ALA A 127 12.60 12.62 -15.67
C ALA A 127 12.19 12.11 -14.26
N VAL A 128 11.32 11.10 -14.18
CA VAL A 128 10.91 10.46 -12.92
C VAL A 128 11.91 9.36 -12.51
N VAL A 129 12.47 8.65 -13.49
CA VAL A 129 13.51 7.62 -13.28
C VAL A 129 14.81 8.22 -12.75
N ASP A 130 15.11 9.47 -13.06
CA ASP A 130 16.34 10.12 -12.60
C ASP A 130 16.22 10.72 -11.17
N GLU A 131 15.01 10.80 -10.61
CA GLU A 131 14.82 11.29 -9.24
C GLU A 131 15.47 10.37 -8.18
N PRO A 132 15.94 10.92 -7.04
CA PRO A 132 16.50 10.15 -5.94
C PRO A 132 15.58 9.02 -5.47
N LYS A 133 16.14 7.86 -5.16
CA LYS A 133 15.42 6.64 -4.78
C LYS A 133 16.05 6.02 -3.53
N MET A 134 15.18 5.51 -2.66
CA MET A 134 15.59 4.71 -1.50
C MET A 134 15.81 3.25 -1.90
N ALA A 135 16.53 2.51 -1.07
CA ALA A 135 16.63 1.06 -1.22
C ALA A 135 15.34 0.38 -0.73
N VAL A 136 15.01 -0.78 -1.30
CA VAL A 136 13.88 -1.61 -0.82
C VAL A 136 14.03 -1.96 0.66
N ALA A 137 15.26 -2.18 1.10
CA ALA A 137 15.59 -2.50 2.50
C ALA A 137 15.17 -1.37 3.46
N ASP A 138 15.21 -0.11 3.04
CA ASP A 138 14.83 1.03 3.90
C ASP A 138 13.33 0.99 4.20
N ILE A 139 12.51 0.68 3.19
CA ILE A 139 11.06 0.51 3.33
C ILE A 139 10.72 -0.73 4.14
N ALA A 140 11.45 -1.84 3.92
CA ALA A 140 11.25 -3.07 4.67
C ALA A 140 11.52 -2.89 6.17
N ARG A 141 12.54 -2.09 6.56
CA ARG A 141 12.82 -1.76 7.97
C ARG A 141 11.64 -1.05 8.63
N VAL A 142 11.04 -0.08 7.95
CA VAL A 142 9.86 0.65 8.47
C VAL A 142 8.64 -0.26 8.53
N ALA A 143 8.42 -1.11 7.52
CA ALA A 143 7.35 -2.09 7.54
C ALA A 143 7.46 -3.05 8.75
N VAL A 144 8.66 -3.56 9.03
CA VAL A 144 8.92 -4.42 10.19
C VAL A 144 8.64 -3.67 11.49
N LEU A 145 9.10 -2.42 11.62
CA LEU A 145 8.81 -1.58 12.79
C LEU A 145 7.30 -1.46 13.03
N MET A 146 6.54 -1.05 12.01
CA MET A 146 5.08 -0.90 12.10
C MET A 146 4.38 -2.20 12.50
N LEU A 147 4.84 -3.34 11.97
CA LEU A 147 4.29 -4.67 12.26
C LEU A 147 4.72 -5.22 13.63
N SER A 148 5.82 -4.73 14.20
CA SER A 148 6.35 -5.18 15.50
C SER A 148 5.77 -4.46 16.71
N MET A 149 4.90 -3.45 16.51
CA MET A 149 4.32 -2.68 17.61
C MET A 149 3.57 -3.59 18.61
N PRO A 150 3.55 -3.26 19.92
CA PRO A 150 2.78 -4.01 20.90
C PRO A 150 1.27 -3.90 20.64
N LYS A 151 0.45 -4.82 21.18
CA LYS A 151 -1.00 -4.87 20.89
C LYS A 151 -1.78 -3.61 21.27
N ASN A 152 -1.26 -2.80 22.21
CA ASN A 152 -1.88 -1.55 22.65
C ASN A 152 -1.43 -0.32 21.84
N ALA A 153 -0.60 -0.48 20.80
CA ALA A 153 -0.12 0.61 19.97
C ALA A 153 -0.04 0.22 18.49
N THR A 154 -0.22 1.19 17.61
CA THR A 154 -0.02 1.01 16.18
C THR A 154 0.40 2.32 15.52
N ILE A 155 1.23 2.24 14.49
CA ILE A 155 1.55 3.37 13.62
C ILE A 155 0.56 3.30 12.46
N ILE A 156 -0.45 4.17 12.43
CA ILE A 156 -1.54 4.09 11.43
C ILE A 156 -1.05 4.49 10.04
N ASP A 157 -0.30 5.58 9.94
CA ASP A 157 0.26 6.10 8.69
C ASP A 157 1.75 6.41 8.91
N ALA A 158 2.59 6.07 7.93
CA ALA A 158 4.00 6.45 7.91
C ALA A 158 4.43 6.82 6.49
N THR A 159 4.98 8.02 6.30
CA THR A 159 5.56 8.47 5.02
C THR A 159 7.08 8.41 5.09
N VAL A 160 7.71 7.77 4.11
CA VAL A 160 9.18 7.58 4.06
C VAL A 160 9.69 8.12 2.74
N LEU A 161 10.66 9.02 2.79
CA LEU A 161 11.15 9.79 1.64
C LEU A 161 12.68 9.82 1.61
N ASP A 162 13.24 9.86 0.41
CA ASP A 162 14.57 10.46 0.24
C ASP A 162 14.40 11.99 0.35
N PRO A 163 15.17 12.69 1.19
CA PRO A 163 14.98 14.12 1.45
C PRO A 163 15.17 15.00 0.22
N ARG A 164 15.77 14.47 -0.85
CA ARG A 164 15.98 15.17 -2.13
C ARG A 164 14.81 14.99 -3.11
N GLN A 165 13.80 14.17 -2.78
CA GLN A 165 12.63 13.99 -3.64
C GLN A 165 11.73 15.23 -3.62
N PRO A 166 11.23 15.67 -4.79
CA PRO A 166 10.33 16.83 -4.90
C PRO A 166 8.91 16.46 -4.46
N PHE A 167 8.69 16.34 -3.15
CA PHE A 167 7.40 15.95 -2.56
C PHE A 167 6.70 17.09 -1.80
N LEU A 168 7.36 17.68 -0.79
CA LEU A 168 6.72 18.66 0.12
C LEU A 168 6.46 20.03 -0.53
N GLY A 169 7.12 20.35 -1.63
CA GLY A 169 7.02 21.63 -2.31
C GLY A 169 8.17 21.86 -3.28
N ARG A 170 8.18 23.04 -3.91
CA ARG A 170 9.31 23.50 -4.73
C ARG A 170 10.25 24.33 -3.83
N GLY A 171 11.54 24.01 -3.86
CA GLY A 171 12.65 24.86 -3.44
C GLY A 171 13.44 25.27 -4.67
#